data_AF-A0A2H1KJ96-F1
#
_entry.id   AF-A0A2H1KJ96-F1
#
_cell.length_a   1.000
_cell.length_b   1.000
_cell.length_c   1.000
_cell.angle_alpha   90.00
_cell.angle_beta   90.00
_cell.angle_gamma   90.00
#
_symmetry.space_group_name_H-M   'P 1'
#
loop_
_entity.id
_entity.type
_entity.pdbx_description
1 polymer ?
#
loop_
_entity_poly.entity_id
_entity_poly.type
_entity_poly.pdbx_seq_one_letter_code
_entity_poly.pdbx_strand_id
1 'polypeptide(L)'
;MTKPKAKKSKRQRGPRTAADEAPLTTEQIIEAGVRLTAARGLAGWSTRDLAKEVGCWPTAIAHRVGPRHEVDRVIVDAVMCSVDLPSPELSWRPWYQQLLTSLHDTLSAHPGVARWLGMAATTVPAAVLMIDTGVSKLAEAGLGDEAPAAHIMLLNTAVHLIASEDERDVDPKLQDAILASLGMLSEDSQHPGAAMFADTLAHAFDLDRLYNYAVERALDGVAARIATRQPMKP
;
A
#
# COMPACT_ATOMS: atom_id res chain seq x y z
N MET A 1 -23.66 -50.69 -55.88
CA MET A 1 -23.20 -50.93 -54.49
C MET A 1 -22.37 -49.74 -54.06
N THR A 2 -22.92 -48.88 -53.20
CA THR A 2 -22.25 -47.67 -52.68
C THR A 2 -22.45 -47.63 -51.16
N LYS A 3 -21.33 -47.52 -50.43
CA LYS A 3 -21.06 -47.75 -49.00
C LYS A 3 -22.01 -47.08 -47.99
N PRO A 4 -22.04 -47.56 -46.72
CA PRO A 4 -22.26 -46.69 -45.56
C PRO A 4 -20.98 -46.45 -44.72
N LYS A 5 -20.86 -45.22 -44.22
CA LYS A 5 -19.77 -44.66 -43.39
C LYS A 5 -19.97 -45.00 -41.90
N ALA A 6 -18.87 -45.28 -41.20
CA ALA A 6 -18.85 -45.48 -39.74
C ALA A 6 -19.04 -44.17 -38.96
N LYS A 7 -19.93 -44.18 -37.96
CA LYS A 7 -20.23 -43.07 -37.02
C LYS A 7 -19.23 -43.09 -35.84
N LYS A 8 -18.57 -41.96 -35.57
CA LYS A 8 -17.70 -41.76 -34.40
C LYS A 8 -18.53 -41.60 -33.12
N SER A 9 -18.15 -42.34 -32.08
CA SER A 9 -18.74 -42.32 -30.73
C SER A 9 -18.40 -41.02 -29.99
N LYS A 10 -19.41 -40.35 -29.42
CA LYS A 10 -19.27 -39.22 -28.48
C LYS A 10 -19.05 -39.78 -27.08
N ARG A 11 -17.89 -39.50 -26.46
CA ARG A 11 -17.68 -39.69 -25.02
C ARG A 11 -18.53 -38.70 -24.23
N GLN A 12 -19.54 -39.20 -23.52
CA GLN A 12 -20.32 -38.44 -22.52
C GLN A 12 -19.46 -38.21 -21.27
N ARG A 13 -19.30 -36.94 -20.86
CA ARG A 13 -18.80 -36.58 -19.52
C ARG A 13 -19.97 -36.74 -18.54
N GLY A 14 -19.74 -37.43 -17.42
CA GLY A 14 -20.73 -37.64 -16.37
C GLY A 14 -21.11 -36.35 -15.62
N PRO A 15 -22.15 -36.39 -14.77
CA PRO A 15 -22.68 -35.21 -14.09
C PRO A 15 -21.69 -34.72 -13.03
N ARG A 16 -21.34 -33.42 -13.06
CA ARG A 16 -20.61 -32.75 -11.98
C ARG A 16 -21.56 -32.61 -10.78
N THR A 17 -21.12 -33.03 -9.59
CA THR A 17 -21.90 -32.92 -8.35
C THR A 17 -21.89 -31.48 -7.82
N ALA A 18 -22.96 -31.04 -7.17
CA ALA A 18 -23.15 -29.68 -6.64
C ALA A 18 -22.08 -29.22 -5.62
N ALA A 19 -21.24 -30.12 -5.10
CA ALA A 19 -20.10 -29.81 -4.25
C ALA A 19 -18.85 -29.31 -5.03
N ASP A 20 -18.80 -29.51 -6.35
CA ASP A 20 -17.68 -29.06 -7.23
C ASP A 20 -17.87 -27.65 -7.80
N GLU A 21 -18.96 -26.97 -7.48
CA GLU A 21 -19.31 -25.64 -8.01
C GLU A 21 -19.89 -24.74 -6.90
N ALA A 22 -19.15 -24.56 -5.82
CA ALA A 22 -19.41 -23.39 -4.97
C ALA A 22 -19.24 -22.13 -5.86
N PRO A 23 -20.25 -21.25 -5.97
CA PRO A 23 -20.16 -20.10 -6.85
C PRO A 23 -19.04 -19.17 -6.36
N LEU A 24 -18.12 -18.81 -7.27
CA LEU A 24 -17.05 -17.84 -7.00
C LEU A 24 -17.62 -16.57 -6.36
N THR A 25 -17.17 -16.27 -5.14
CA THR A 25 -17.61 -15.11 -4.37
C THR A 25 -16.71 -13.91 -4.63
N THR A 26 -17.19 -12.71 -4.29
CA THR A 26 -16.41 -11.48 -4.41
C THR A 26 -15.19 -11.51 -3.50
N GLU A 27 -15.33 -12.09 -2.31
CA GLU A 27 -14.29 -12.22 -1.30
C GLU A 27 -13.14 -13.09 -1.83
N GLN A 28 -13.43 -14.20 -2.51
CA GLN A 28 -12.41 -15.05 -3.12
C GLN A 28 -11.62 -14.32 -4.23
N ILE A 29 -12.28 -13.43 -4.98
CA ILE A 29 -11.62 -12.59 -5.99
C ILE A 29 -10.69 -11.57 -5.30
N ILE A 30 -11.17 -10.92 -4.23
CA ILE A 30 -10.40 -9.94 -3.47
C ILE A 30 -9.17 -10.61 -2.85
N GLU A 31 -9.33 -11.74 -2.15
CA GLU A 31 -8.22 -12.48 -1.54
C GLU A 31 -7.15 -12.89 -2.57
N ALA A 32 -7.56 -13.36 -3.75
CA ALA A 32 -6.65 -13.66 -4.84
C ALA A 32 -5.91 -12.42 -5.35
N GLY A 33 -6.61 -11.29 -5.44
CA GLY A 33 -6.02 -10.00 -5.80
C GLY A 33 -5.01 -9.49 -4.78
N VAL A 34 -5.29 -9.65 -3.48
CA VAL A 34 -4.36 -9.34 -2.39
C VAL A 34 -3.09 -10.19 -2.50
N ARG A 35 -3.22 -11.51 -2.69
CA ARG A 35 -2.06 -12.41 -2.89
C ARG A 35 -1.22 -12.05 -4.11
N LEU A 36 -1.86 -11.74 -5.25
CA LEU A 36 -1.15 -11.31 -6.44
C LEU A 36 -0.43 -9.97 -6.24
N THR A 37 -1.04 -9.06 -5.49
CA THR A 37 -0.47 -7.76 -5.13
C THR A 37 0.74 -7.92 -4.22
N ALA A 38 0.68 -8.78 -3.20
CA ALA A 38 1.83 -9.09 -2.36
C ALA A 38 2.99 -9.70 -3.17
N ALA A 39 2.68 -10.56 -4.15
CA ALA A 39 3.71 -11.26 -4.93
C ALA A 39 4.32 -10.44 -6.07
N ARG A 40 3.58 -9.48 -6.65
CA ARG A 40 3.97 -8.81 -7.90
C ARG A 40 3.78 -7.30 -7.88
N GLY A 41 3.28 -6.74 -6.79
CA GLY A 41 2.78 -5.38 -6.71
C GLY A 41 1.45 -5.19 -7.43
N LEU A 42 0.72 -4.13 -7.07
CA LEU A 42 -0.62 -3.85 -7.56
C LEU A 42 -0.67 -3.69 -9.09
N ALA A 43 0.37 -3.07 -9.66
CA ALA A 43 0.50 -2.87 -11.10
C ALA A 43 1.09 -4.09 -11.86
N GLY A 44 1.63 -5.09 -11.15
CA GLY A 44 2.39 -6.21 -11.74
C GLY A 44 1.55 -7.39 -12.20
N TRP A 45 0.23 -7.33 -12.07
CA TRP A 45 -0.71 -8.34 -12.55
C TRP A 45 -1.87 -7.71 -13.32
N SER A 46 -2.55 -8.49 -14.17
CA SER A 46 -3.71 -8.07 -14.96
C SER A 46 -5.00 -8.74 -14.50
N THR A 47 -6.18 -8.20 -14.89
CA THR A 47 -7.47 -8.87 -14.63
C THR A 47 -7.54 -10.29 -15.22
N ARG A 48 -6.73 -10.60 -16.25
CA ARG A 48 -6.61 -11.96 -16.79
C ARG A 48 -5.82 -12.87 -15.87
N ASP A 49 -4.76 -12.37 -15.25
CA ASP A 49 -3.99 -13.12 -14.25
C ASP A 49 -4.86 -13.42 -13.03
N LEU A 50 -5.62 -12.44 -12.56
CA LEU A 50 -6.58 -12.62 -11.48
C LEU A 50 -7.65 -13.66 -11.84
N ALA A 51 -8.21 -13.60 -13.05
CA ALA A 51 -9.19 -14.59 -13.51
C ALA A 51 -8.60 -16.00 -13.54
N LYS A 52 -7.34 -16.13 -13.98
CA LYS A 52 -6.62 -17.40 -14.00
C LYS A 52 -6.39 -17.93 -12.58
N GLU A 53 -6.00 -17.07 -11.65
CA GLU A 53 -5.77 -17.41 -10.24
C GLU A 53 -7.02 -17.99 -9.58
N VAL A 54 -8.19 -17.40 -9.83
CA VAL A 54 -9.47 -17.87 -9.26
C VAL A 54 -10.20 -18.91 -10.12
N GLY A 55 -9.63 -19.29 -11.28
CA GLY A 55 -10.20 -20.29 -12.18
C GLY A 55 -11.47 -19.85 -12.92
N CYS A 56 -11.62 -18.55 -13.24
CA CYS A 56 -12.78 -18.01 -13.95
C CYS A 56 -12.40 -17.32 -15.28
N TRP A 57 -13.43 -16.87 -16.01
CA TRP A 57 -13.25 -16.01 -17.19
C TRP A 57 -13.12 -14.54 -16.76
N PRO A 58 -12.29 -13.71 -17.43
CA PRO A 58 -12.14 -12.29 -17.07
C PRO A 58 -13.45 -11.50 -17.05
N THR A 59 -14.40 -11.86 -17.93
CA THR A 59 -15.74 -11.26 -17.95
C THR A 59 -16.50 -11.49 -16.64
N ALA A 60 -16.28 -12.61 -15.96
CA ALA A 60 -16.93 -12.89 -14.68
C ALA A 60 -16.47 -11.95 -13.56
N ILE A 61 -15.21 -11.49 -13.58
CA ILE A 61 -14.69 -10.46 -12.67
C ILE A 61 -15.34 -9.12 -13.00
N ALA A 62 -15.36 -8.75 -14.29
CA ALA A 62 -15.96 -7.50 -14.73
C ALA A 62 -17.44 -7.38 -14.35
N HIS A 63 -18.18 -8.49 -14.36
CA HIS A 63 -19.58 -8.53 -13.92
C HIS A 63 -19.77 -8.47 -12.39
N ARG A 64 -18.84 -9.03 -11.61
CA ARG A 64 -18.97 -9.12 -10.14
C ARG A 64 -18.44 -7.89 -9.42
N VAL A 65 -17.27 -7.41 -9.84
CA VAL A 65 -16.53 -6.33 -9.18
C VAL A 65 -16.58 -5.07 -10.01
N GLY A 66 -16.30 -5.20 -11.32
CA GLY A 66 -16.30 -4.08 -12.24
C GLY A 66 -15.01 -3.95 -13.04
N PRO A 67 -14.75 -2.77 -13.63
CA PRO A 67 -13.54 -2.48 -14.39
C PRO A 67 -12.29 -2.54 -13.51
N ARG A 68 -11.11 -2.51 -14.14
CA ARG A 68 -9.80 -2.65 -13.46
C ARG A 68 -9.63 -1.75 -12.23
N HIS A 69 -10.03 -0.47 -12.32
CA HIS A 69 -9.88 0.46 -11.21
C HIS A 69 -10.78 0.12 -10.01
N GLU A 70 -11.97 -0.46 -10.22
CA GLU A 70 -12.82 -0.93 -9.12
C GLU A 70 -12.21 -2.17 -8.47
N VAL A 71 -11.62 -3.06 -9.28
CA VAL A 71 -10.87 -4.22 -8.77
C VAL A 71 -9.69 -3.76 -7.91
N ASP A 72 -8.91 -2.79 -8.38
CA ASP A 72 -7.80 -2.22 -7.59
C ASP A 72 -8.31 -1.59 -6.30
N ARG A 73 -9.38 -0.79 -6.36
CA ARG A 73 -9.97 -0.13 -5.18
C ARG A 73 -10.42 -1.13 -4.11
N VAL A 74 -11.11 -2.21 -4.47
CA VAL A 74 -11.57 -3.21 -3.47
C VAL A 74 -10.42 -4.05 -2.91
N ILE A 75 -9.35 -4.27 -3.69
CA ILE A 75 -8.13 -4.94 -3.18
C ILE A 75 -7.39 -4.01 -2.22
N VAL A 76 -7.23 -2.74 -2.57
CA VAL A 76 -6.62 -1.73 -1.70
C VAL A 76 -7.40 -1.59 -0.39
N ASP A 77 -8.74 -1.58 -0.46
CA ASP A 77 -9.59 -1.57 0.74
C ASP A 77 -9.37 -2.79 1.63
N ALA A 78 -9.28 -3.99 1.03
CA ALA A 78 -8.98 -5.21 1.78
C ALA A 78 -7.58 -5.21 2.43
N VAL A 79 -6.57 -4.67 1.74
CA VAL A 79 -5.23 -4.47 2.33
C VAL A 79 -5.31 -3.47 3.50
N MET A 80 -6.03 -2.37 3.33
CA MET A 80 -6.21 -1.37 4.39
C MET A 80 -6.99 -1.92 5.59
N CYS A 81 -7.93 -2.84 5.39
CA CYS A 81 -8.60 -3.55 6.49
C CYS A 81 -7.64 -4.45 7.31
N SER A 82 -6.45 -4.75 6.78
CA SER A 82 -5.41 -5.50 7.48
C SER A 82 -4.43 -4.60 8.25
N VAL A 83 -4.58 -3.27 8.14
CA VAL A 83 -3.87 -2.32 9.00
C VAL A 83 -4.48 -2.36 10.38
N ASP A 84 -3.65 -2.59 11.39
CA ASP A 84 -4.06 -2.58 12.79
C ASP A 84 -4.33 -1.13 13.22
N LEU A 85 -5.60 -0.73 13.17
CA LEU A 85 -6.00 0.61 13.58
C LEU A 85 -5.80 0.76 15.11
N PRO A 86 -5.03 1.74 15.57
CA PRO A 86 -4.72 1.84 16.99
C PRO A 86 -5.96 2.24 17.81
N SER A 87 -5.93 1.86 19.09
CA SER A 87 -7.01 2.12 20.05
C SER A 87 -7.44 3.59 20.06
N PRO A 88 -8.75 3.89 19.95
CA PRO A 88 -9.26 5.26 19.95
C PRO A 88 -9.06 5.97 21.30
N GLU A 89 -8.72 5.26 22.37
CA GLU A 89 -8.41 5.82 23.69
C GLU A 89 -7.01 6.46 23.77
N LEU A 90 -6.13 6.16 22.81
CA LEU A 90 -4.78 6.73 22.77
C LEU A 90 -4.81 8.24 22.47
N SER A 91 -3.92 8.99 23.11
CA SER A 91 -3.64 10.37 22.71
C SER A 91 -3.04 10.41 21.30
N TRP A 92 -3.10 11.58 20.65
CA TRP A 92 -2.74 11.72 19.23
C TRP A 92 -1.36 11.14 18.91
N ARG A 93 -0.31 11.42 19.68
CA ARG A 93 1.06 11.01 19.33
C ARG A 93 1.27 9.49 19.36
N PRO A 94 0.97 8.78 20.46
CA PRO A 94 1.03 7.32 20.49
C PRO A 94 0.12 6.67 19.44
N TRP A 95 -1.04 7.26 19.15
CA TRP A 95 -1.93 6.77 18.11
C TRP A 95 -1.26 6.83 16.73
N TYR A 96 -0.68 7.96 16.33
CA TYR A 96 0.02 8.06 15.05
C TYR A 96 1.29 7.20 15.01
N GLN A 97 2.03 7.06 16.11
CA GLN A 97 3.21 6.18 16.14
C GLN A 97 2.81 4.72 15.82
N GLN A 98 1.75 4.21 16.45
CA GLN A 98 1.25 2.87 16.17
C GLN A 98 0.68 2.75 14.75
N LEU A 99 -0.12 3.74 14.31
CA LEU A 99 -0.72 3.73 12.99
C LEU A 99 0.35 3.71 11.89
N LEU A 100 1.34 4.62 11.97
CA LEU A 100 2.36 4.76 10.94
C LEU A 100 3.29 3.54 10.91
N THR A 101 3.49 2.86 12.04
CA THR A 101 4.18 1.57 12.07
C THR A 101 3.36 0.49 11.36
N SER A 102 2.08 0.33 11.71
CA SER A 102 1.22 -0.67 11.06
C SER A 102 1.00 -0.41 9.58
N LEU A 103 0.89 0.85 9.16
CA LEU A 103 0.84 1.23 7.75
C LEU A 103 2.10 0.80 7.02
N HIS A 104 3.28 1.03 7.59
CA HIS A 104 4.53 0.61 6.98
C HIS A 104 4.55 -0.91 6.80
N ASP A 105 4.34 -1.67 7.87
CA ASP A 105 4.41 -3.13 7.84
C ASP A 105 3.41 -3.74 6.82
N THR A 106 2.18 -3.24 6.80
CA THR A 106 1.14 -3.74 5.89
C THR A 106 1.40 -3.34 4.44
N LEU A 107 1.80 -2.10 4.18
CA LEU A 107 1.96 -1.59 2.82
C LEU A 107 3.26 -2.06 2.16
N SER A 108 4.35 -2.21 2.92
CA SER A 108 5.61 -2.79 2.41
C SER A 108 5.45 -4.27 2.03
N ALA A 109 4.46 -4.98 2.59
CA ALA A 109 4.07 -6.32 2.15
C ALA A 109 3.21 -6.35 0.87
N HIS A 110 2.73 -5.18 0.39
CA HIS A 110 1.83 -5.05 -0.76
C HIS A 110 2.26 -3.89 -1.69
N PRO A 111 3.34 -4.06 -2.48
CA PRO A 111 3.92 -2.99 -3.28
C PRO A 111 2.92 -2.30 -4.22
N GLY A 112 3.00 -0.98 -4.32
CA GLY A 112 2.15 -0.13 -5.15
C GLY A 112 0.82 0.27 -4.50
N VAL A 113 0.44 -0.30 -3.35
CA VAL A 113 -0.76 0.15 -2.60
C VAL A 113 -0.52 1.53 -1.98
N ALA A 114 0.65 1.80 -1.42
CA ALA A 114 1.00 3.11 -0.86
C ALA A 114 0.87 4.24 -1.89
N ARG A 115 1.37 3.99 -3.12
CA ARG A 115 1.22 4.90 -4.25
C ARG A 115 -0.25 5.16 -4.59
N TRP A 116 -1.10 4.14 -4.59
CA TRP A 116 -2.54 4.31 -4.82
C TRP A 116 -3.19 5.19 -3.76
N LEU A 117 -2.87 4.95 -2.48
CA LEU A 117 -3.43 5.72 -1.36
C LEU A 117 -3.06 7.21 -1.45
N GLY A 118 -1.82 7.53 -1.82
CA GLY A 118 -1.40 8.93 -2.04
C GLY A 118 -2.24 9.68 -3.09
N MET A 119 -2.88 8.97 -4.02
CA MET A 119 -3.73 9.57 -5.07
C MET A 119 -5.23 9.49 -4.77
N ALA A 120 -5.69 8.42 -4.10
CA ALA A 120 -7.10 8.05 -4.07
C ALA A 120 -7.60 7.51 -2.71
N ALA A 121 -6.91 7.79 -1.60
CA ALA A 121 -7.31 7.32 -0.26
C ALA A 121 -8.77 7.61 0.10
N THR A 122 -9.34 8.74 -0.33
CA THR A 122 -10.75 9.11 -0.07
C THR A 122 -11.77 8.19 -0.73
N THR A 123 -11.34 7.33 -1.66
CA THR A 123 -12.19 6.33 -2.33
C THR A 123 -12.20 4.97 -1.61
N VAL A 124 -11.38 4.83 -0.57
CA VAL A 124 -11.14 3.57 0.15
C VAL A 124 -11.83 3.65 1.52
N PRO A 125 -12.94 2.92 1.75
CA PRO A 125 -13.69 2.95 3.01
C PRO A 125 -12.83 2.78 4.27
N ALA A 126 -11.91 1.82 4.30
CA ALA A 126 -11.02 1.60 5.43
C ALA A 126 -10.10 2.80 5.71
N ALA A 127 -9.62 3.48 4.66
CA ALA A 127 -8.81 4.69 4.80
C ALA A 127 -9.64 5.88 5.31
N VAL A 128 -10.93 5.97 4.94
CA VAL A 128 -11.82 7.04 5.44
C VAL A 128 -11.99 6.95 6.97
N LEU A 129 -12.11 5.74 7.53
CA LEU A 129 -12.18 5.56 8.99
C LEU A 129 -10.89 6.01 9.70
N MET A 130 -9.74 5.68 9.12
CA MET A 130 -8.43 6.14 9.60
C MET A 130 -8.32 7.67 9.53
N ILE A 131 -8.78 8.29 8.44
CA ILE A 131 -8.79 9.74 8.27
C ILE A 131 -9.65 10.40 9.34
N ASP A 132 -10.89 9.95 9.52
CA ASP A 132 -11.84 10.50 10.50
C ASP A 132 -11.27 10.45 11.92
N THR A 133 -10.73 9.30 12.31
CA THR A 133 -10.11 9.10 13.64
C THR A 133 -8.88 9.99 13.82
N GLY A 134 -7.98 10.01 12.83
CA GLY A 134 -6.73 10.75 12.91
C GLY A 134 -6.92 12.27 12.94
N VAL A 135 -7.86 12.79 12.15
CA VAL A 135 -8.21 14.21 12.14
C VAL A 135 -8.86 14.60 13.47
N SER A 136 -9.79 13.80 13.98
CA SER A 136 -10.44 14.07 15.27
C SER A 136 -9.43 14.16 16.41
N LYS A 137 -8.47 13.24 16.48
CA LYS A 137 -7.40 13.24 17.49
C LYS A 137 -6.51 14.48 17.43
N LEU A 138 -6.16 14.94 16.23
CA LEU A 138 -5.35 16.15 16.06
C LEU A 138 -6.15 17.41 16.42
N ALA A 139 -7.45 17.43 16.08
CA ALA A 139 -8.33 18.52 16.44
C ALA A 139 -8.46 18.65 17.97
N GLU A 140 -8.71 17.54 18.67
CA GLU A 140 -8.77 17.44 20.13
C GLU A 140 -7.45 17.82 20.81
N ALA A 141 -6.31 17.55 20.16
CA ALA A 141 -4.99 17.93 20.65
C ALA A 141 -4.72 19.45 20.57
N GLY A 142 -5.60 20.23 19.93
CA GLY A 142 -5.51 21.68 19.86
C GLY A 142 -5.12 22.26 18.50
N LEU A 143 -5.05 21.44 17.44
CA LEU A 143 -4.86 21.96 16.08
C LEU A 143 -6.14 22.54 15.49
N GLY A 144 -7.32 22.12 15.94
CA GLY A 144 -8.61 22.61 15.43
C GLY A 144 -8.71 22.49 13.91
N ASP A 145 -8.83 23.62 13.23
CA ASP A 145 -8.95 23.71 11.77
C ASP A 145 -7.70 23.27 10.99
N GLU A 146 -6.53 23.23 11.63
CA GLU A 146 -5.28 22.76 11.02
C GLU A 146 -5.14 21.23 11.05
N ALA A 147 -6.03 20.52 11.78
CA ALA A 147 -5.95 19.07 11.95
C ALA A 147 -5.96 18.27 10.63
N PRO A 148 -6.81 18.59 9.62
CA PRO A 148 -6.77 17.90 8.33
C PRO A 148 -5.45 18.09 7.59
N ALA A 149 -4.87 19.30 7.61
CA ALA A 149 -3.60 19.56 6.95
C ALA A 149 -2.44 18.79 7.61
N ALA A 150 -2.41 18.75 8.94
CA ALA A 150 -1.43 17.96 9.68
C ALA A 150 -1.60 16.44 9.45
N HIS A 151 -2.84 15.94 9.39
CA HIS A 151 -3.11 14.54 9.02
C HIS A 151 -2.59 14.22 7.62
N ILE A 152 -2.94 15.03 6.62
CA ILE A 152 -2.47 14.85 5.23
C ILE A 152 -0.94 14.83 5.18
N MET A 153 -0.27 15.74 5.88
CA MET A 153 1.20 15.79 5.92
C MET A 153 1.81 14.51 6.53
N LEU A 154 1.29 14.04 7.66
CA LEU A 154 1.78 12.83 8.33
C LEU A 154 1.60 11.60 7.44
N LEU A 155 0.42 11.45 6.85
CA LEU A 155 0.11 10.31 5.98
C LEU A 155 0.93 10.36 4.68
N ASN A 156 1.03 11.53 4.04
CA ASN A 156 1.83 11.71 2.83
C ASN A 156 3.31 11.43 3.08
N THR A 157 3.83 11.78 4.26
CA THR A 157 5.21 11.46 4.64
C THR A 157 5.42 9.94 4.61
N ALA A 158 4.52 9.18 5.22
CA ALA A 158 4.63 7.72 5.24
C ALA A 158 4.40 7.08 3.86
N VAL A 159 3.27 7.35 3.21
CA VAL A 159 2.91 6.64 1.97
C VAL A 159 3.82 6.98 0.80
N HIS A 160 4.38 8.20 0.73
CA HIS A 160 5.34 8.54 -0.32
C HIS A 160 6.72 7.93 -0.09
N LEU A 161 7.15 7.76 1.17
CA LEU A 161 8.40 7.04 1.46
C LEU A 161 8.27 5.58 1.06
N ILE A 162 7.19 4.90 1.48
CA ILE A 162 6.91 3.51 1.10
C ILE A 162 6.80 3.36 -0.43
N ALA A 163 6.05 4.26 -1.10
CA ALA A 163 5.97 4.23 -2.57
C ALA A 163 7.32 4.45 -3.26
N SER A 164 8.19 5.29 -2.69
CA SER A 164 9.54 5.50 -3.21
C SER A 164 10.48 4.33 -2.94
N GLU A 165 10.22 3.53 -1.91
CA GLU A 165 10.90 2.25 -1.64
C GLU A 165 10.50 1.22 -2.70
N ASP A 166 9.20 1.05 -2.91
CA ASP A 166 8.66 0.17 -3.96
C ASP A 166 9.30 0.46 -5.33
N GLU A 167 9.38 1.73 -5.74
CA GLU A 167 9.92 2.13 -7.04
C GLU A 167 11.43 1.86 -7.17
N ARG A 168 12.19 1.93 -6.07
CA ARG A 168 13.64 1.63 -6.07
C ARG A 168 13.91 0.14 -6.24
N ASP A 169 13.04 -0.73 -5.75
CA ASP A 169 13.22 -2.19 -5.77
C ASP A 169 12.95 -2.83 -7.14
N VAL A 170 12.40 -2.07 -8.09
CA VAL A 170 12.03 -2.60 -9.42
C VAL A 170 13.20 -2.66 -10.40
N ASP A 171 14.23 -1.82 -10.28
CA ASP A 171 15.35 -1.75 -11.24
C ASP A 171 16.73 -1.98 -10.58
N PRO A 172 17.24 -3.22 -10.61
CA PRO A 172 18.55 -3.56 -10.05
C PRO A 172 19.72 -2.76 -10.65
N LYS A 173 19.65 -2.38 -11.93
CA LYS A 173 20.74 -1.62 -12.56
C LYS A 173 20.78 -0.18 -12.06
N LEU A 174 19.61 0.39 -11.81
CA LEU A 174 19.50 1.71 -11.18
C LEU A 174 20.06 1.65 -9.75
N GLN A 175 19.75 0.59 -8.99
CA GLN A 175 20.32 0.38 -7.65
C GLN A 175 21.85 0.33 -7.68
N ASP A 176 22.43 -0.49 -8.56
CA ASP A 176 23.90 -0.60 -8.73
C ASP A 176 24.53 0.77 -9.06
N ALA A 177 23.90 1.53 -9.95
CA ALA A 177 24.36 2.87 -10.33
C ALA A 177 24.29 3.87 -9.17
N ILE A 178 23.23 3.82 -8.35
CA ILE A 178 23.09 4.64 -7.15
C ILE A 178 24.19 4.30 -6.14
N LEU A 179 24.42 3.02 -5.87
CA LEU A 179 25.47 2.58 -4.93
C LEU A 179 26.86 3.04 -5.38
N ALA A 180 27.18 2.89 -6.67
CA ALA A 180 28.43 3.37 -7.23
C ALA A 180 28.58 4.89 -7.10
N SER A 181 27.51 5.65 -7.37
CA SER A 181 27.49 7.11 -7.23
C SER A 181 27.74 7.56 -5.77
N LEU A 182 27.12 6.87 -4.81
CA LEU A 182 27.30 7.18 -3.39
C LEU A 182 28.73 6.90 -2.91
N GLY A 183 29.37 5.83 -3.38
CA GLY A 183 30.79 5.58 -3.09
C GLY A 183 31.71 6.67 -3.63
N MET A 184 31.42 7.20 -4.82
CA MET A 184 32.18 8.33 -5.37
C MET A 184 31.97 9.63 -4.59
N LEU A 185 30.73 9.89 -4.14
CA LEU A 185 30.40 11.09 -3.37
C LEU A 185 30.98 11.06 -1.96
N SER A 186 31.03 9.90 -1.29
CA SER A 186 31.58 9.78 0.07
C SER A 186 33.07 10.11 0.14
N GLU A 187 33.81 9.87 -0.95
CA GLU A 187 35.23 10.21 -1.08
C GLU A 187 35.46 11.66 -1.58
N ASP A 188 34.40 12.39 -1.93
CA ASP A 188 34.50 13.73 -2.51
C ASP A 188 34.78 14.81 -1.46
N SER A 189 36.07 15.06 -1.23
CA SER A 189 36.54 16.14 -0.36
C SER A 189 36.19 17.56 -0.83
N GLN A 190 35.81 17.76 -2.10
CA GLN A 190 35.41 19.08 -2.61
C GLN A 190 33.96 19.42 -2.26
N HIS A 191 33.13 18.42 -1.99
CA HIS A 191 31.72 18.58 -1.64
C HIS A 191 31.39 17.90 -0.30
N PRO A 192 31.85 18.44 0.83
CA PRO A 192 31.74 17.77 2.14
C PRO A 192 30.30 17.49 2.57
N GLY A 193 29.33 18.33 2.17
CA GLY A 193 27.92 18.07 2.42
C GLY A 193 27.37 16.89 1.61
N ALA A 194 27.83 16.73 0.36
CA ALA A 194 27.47 15.59 -0.48
C ALA A 194 28.13 14.30 0.02
N ALA A 195 29.38 14.38 0.48
CA ALA A 195 30.06 13.26 1.14
C ALA A 195 29.34 12.81 2.41
N MET A 196 28.92 13.73 3.27
CA MET A 196 28.14 13.43 4.48
C MET A 196 26.77 12.83 4.14
N PHE A 197 26.09 13.35 3.12
CA PHE A 197 24.84 12.79 2.62
C PHE A 197 25.03 11.37 2.08
N ALA A 198 26.08 11.15 1.29
CA ALA A 198 26.38 9.85 0.71
C ALA A 198 26.76 8.82 1.77
N ASP A 199 27.54 9.22 2.77
CA ASP A 199 27.87 8.38 3.93
C ASP A 199 26.62 8.02 4.72
N THR A 200 25.73 9.00 4.94
CA THR A 200 24.43 8.75 5.57
C THR A 200 23.62 7.76 4.77
N LEU A 201 23.44 7.95 3.46
CA LEU A 201 22.68 7.02 2.63
C LEU A 201 23.34 5.64 2.52
N ALA A 202 24.66 5.56 2.40
CA ALA A 202 25.39 4.30 2.34
C ALA A 202 25.17 3.44 3.61
N HIS A 203 25.06 4.09 4.77
CA HIS A 203 24.75 3.45 6.05
C HIS A 203 23.24 3.41 6.40
N ALA A 204 22.42 4.20 5.71
CA ALA A 204 20.97 4.34 5.88
C ALA A 204 20.16 3.79 4.69
N PHE A 205 20.77 2.94 3.85
CA PHE A 205 20.00 2.01 2.99
C PHE A 205 19.17 1.01 3.79
N ASP A 206 19.31 1.01 5.10
CA ASP A 206 18.27 0.54 6.00
C ASP A 206 17.08 1.52 5.91
N LEU A 207 16.22 1.31 4.91
CA LEU A 207 15.06 2.14 4.56
C LEU A 207 14.16 2.42 5.78
N ASP A 208 14.06 1.44 6.67
CA ASP A 208 13.38 1.53 7.96
C ASP A 208 13.91 2.70 8.80
N ARG A 209 15.21 3.03 8.74
CA ARG A 209 15.77 4.16 9.49
C ARG A 209 15.34 5.49 8.91
N LEU A 210 15.32 5.62 7.60
CA LEU A 210 14.88 6.86 6.95
C LEU A 210 13.39 7.09 7.18
N TYR A 211 12.58 6.03 7.04
CA TYR A 211 11.16 6.05 7.36
C TYR A 211 10.91 6.50 8.81
N ASN A 212 11.52 5.81 9.77
CA ASN A 212 11.37 6.13 11.20
C ASN A 212 11.85 7.54 11.53
N TYR A 213 12.97 7.97 10.95
CA TYR A 213 13.45 9.34 11.15
C TYR A 213 12.45 10.37 10.62
N ALA A 214 11.97 10.20 9.39
CA ALA A 214 11.03 11.14 8.77
C ALA A 214 9.71 11.22 9.53
N VAL A 215 9.14 10.08 9.92
CA VAL A 215 7.92 10.00 10.72
C VAL A 215 8.09 10.69 12.07
N GLU A 216 9.16 10.39 12.82
CA GLU A 216 9.39 11.03 14.12
C GLU A 216 9.62 12.53 13.99
N ARG A 217 10.35 13.00 12.97
CA ARG A 217 10.51 14.45 12.71
C ARG A 217 9.18 15.12 12.33
N ALA A 218 8.31 14.45 11.58
CA ALA A 218 7.00 14.98 11.25
C ALA A 218 6.11 15.07 12.51
N LEU A 219 6.13 14.05 13.37
CA LEU A 219 5.42 14.06 14.66
C LEU A 219 5.96 15.14 15.60
N ASP A 220 7.27 15.36 15.65
CA ASP A 220 7.88 16.44 16.42
C ASP A 220 7.41 17.82 15.93
N GLY A 221 7.33 18.01 14.61
CA GLY A 221 6.79 19.24 14.01
C GLY A 221 5.34 19.50 14.41
N VAL A 222 4.49 18.45 14.41
CA VAL A 222 3.09 18.54 14.87
C VAL A 222 3.02 18.86 16.36
N ALA A 223 3.84 18.21 17.19
CA ALA A 223 3.89 18.46 18.63
C ALA A 223 4.30 19.91 18.94
N ALA A 224 5.33 20.42 18.25
CA ALA A 224 5.77 21.80 18.37
C ALA A 224 4.65 22.76 17.95
N ARG A 225 3.93 22.46 16.86
CA ARG A 225 2.82 23.28 16.38
C ARG A 225 1.67 23.34 17.40
N ILE A 226 1.29 22.20 17.97
CA ILE A 226 0.30 22.12 19.05
C ILE A 226 0.72 22.99 20.24
N ALA A 227 1.98 22.89 20.68
CA ALA A 227 2.50 23.68 21.79
C ALA A 227 2.44 25.19 21.54
N THR A 228 2.65 25.65 20.29
CA THR A 228 2.52 27.09 19.95
C THR A 228 1.08 27.59 19.94
N ARG A 229 0.08 26.72 19.77
CA ARG A 229 -1.34 27.07 19.71
C ARG A 229 -2.03 26.99 21.07
N GLN A 230 -1.50 26.21 22.00
CA GLN A 230 -1.99 26.19 23.37
C GLN A 230 -1.40 27.40 24.13
N PRO A 231 -2.23 28.33 24.64
CA PRO A 231 -1.71 29.44 25.43
C PRO A 231 -1.00 28.89 26.67
N MET A 232 0.22 29.39 26.97
CA MET A 232 0.88 29.07 28.23
C MET A 232 -0.09 29.39 29.38
N LYS A 233 -0.48 28.35 30.12
CA LYS A 233 -1.29 28.54 31.33
C LYS A 233 -0.44 29.39 32.31
N PRO A 234 -0.96 30.53 32.81
CA PRO A 234 -0.23 31.39 33.74
C PRO A 234 0.07 30.68 35.06
#